data_AF-A0A8H8J2X4-F1
#
_entry.id   AF-A0A8H8J2X4-F1
#
_cell.length_a   1.000
_cell.length_b   1.000
_cell.length_c   1.000
_cell.angle_alpha   90.00
_cell.angle_beta   90.00
_cell.angle_gamma   90.00
#
_symmetry.space_group_name_H-M   'P 1'
#
loop_
_entity.id
_entity.type
_entity.pdbx_description
1 polymer ?
#
loop_
_entity_poly.entity_id
_entity_poly.type
_entity_poly.pdbx_seq_one_letter_code
_entity_poly.pdbx_strand_id
1 'polypeptide(L)'
;MLHGFRFVNTSLALRDTQDLMLSMRHAKRAVEFLADDHVNKCTALYYLGIANFCHFENLGDLDSLDEASNSLKTAAEQATGLPNERFKAAHGWAYIMTIHGTVSPTKALRNALELMQGYVWLGNSVQRRYKDVKVVGSLATEAASHATLWNELESTIEILEMGRLIVWSQLLQLRPPVKDSQLVNPVLASRLIEVGQEIEHRSMAEDFIGALNKTSNQEKSGQARRRIVEESDNLVSQARETLGSHDFLTYKTMKDLRNSAISSVVVIVNIH
;
A
#
# COMPACT_ATOMS: atom_id res chain seq x y z
N MET A 1 8.97 6.92 -11.52
CA MET A 1 9.80 5.92 -12.27
C MET A 1 10.66 4.95 -11.41
N LEU A 2 11.23 5.34 -10.26
CA LEU A 2 12.08 4.45 -9.43
C LEU A 2 11.33 3.29 -8.71
N HIS A 3 10.00 3.32 -8.63
CA HIS A 3 9.20 2.30 -7.91
C HIS A 3 8.63 1.20 -8.80
N GLY A 4 8.59 1.42 -10.12
CA GLY A 4 8.30 0.37 -11.09
C GLY A 4 9.27 -0.81 -10.99
N PHE A 5 10.50 -0.60 -10.53
CA PHE A 5 11.54 -1.64 -10.47
C PHE A 5 11.14 -2.91 -9.70
N ARG A 6 10.37 -2.85 -8.61
CA ARG A 6 10.02 -4.07 -7.85
C ARG A 6 8.88 -4.87 -8.49
N PHE A 7 7.86 -4.19 -9.01
CA PHE A 7 6.75 -4.79 -9.77
C PHE A 7 7.26 -5.35 -11.10
N VAL A 8 8.05 -4.56 -11.82
CA VAL A 8 8.73 -4.99 -13.06
C VAL A 8 9.67 -6.16 -12.78
N ASN A 9 10.47 -6.16 -11.71
CA ASN A 9 11.30 -7.34 -11.40
C ASN A 9 10.48 -8.61 -11.12
N THR A 10 9.26 -8.49 -10.57
CA THR A 10 8.38 -9.66 -10.40
C THR A 10 7.74 -10.08 -11.71
N SER A 11 7.41 -9.14 -12.61
CA SER A 11 6.89 -9.46 -13.95
C SER A 11 7.97 -10.09 -14.86
N LEU A 12 9.22 -9.60 -14.76
CA LEU A 12 10.38 -10.10 -15.49
C LEU A 12 10.73 -11.56 -15.15
N ALA A 13 10.42 -12.02 -13.94
CA ALA A 13 10.68 -13.40 -13.52
C ALA A 13 9.74 -14.43 -14.17
N LEU A 14 8.60 -14.00 -14.72
CA LEU A 14 7.55 -14.85 -15.30
C LEU A 14 7.55 -14.85 -16.84
N ARG A 15 8.74 -14.71 -17.45
CA ARG A 15 8.88 -14.56 -18.92
C ARG A 15 8.77 -15.84 -19.74
N ASP A 16 8.84 -17.03 -19.13
CA ASP A 16 8.56 -18.27 -19.87
C ASP A 16 7.05 -18.39 -20.12
N THR A 17 6.67 -18.38 -21.40
CA THR A 17 5.27 -18.45 -21.84
C THR A 17 4.49 -19.65 -21.30
N GLN A 18 5.14 -20.81 -21.11
CA GLN A 18 4.43 -22.01 -20.64
C GLN A 18 4.17 -21.93 -19.13
N ASP A 19 5.17 -21.51 -18.36
CA ASP A 19 5.03 -21.28 -16.92
C ASP A 19 4.09 -20.12 -16.60
N LEU A 20 4.08 -19.09 -17.45
CA LEU A 20 3.17 -17.95 -17.35
C LEU A 20 1.71 -18.40 -17.49
N MET A 21 1.38 -19.14 -18.55
CA MET A 21 0.02 -19.65 -18.77
C MET A 21 -0.44 -20.59 -17.65
N LEU A 22 0.47 -21.42 -17.13
CA LEU A 22 0.18 -22.26 -15.96
C LEU A 22 -0.08 -21.40 -14.72
N SER A 23 0.75 -20.38 -14.46
CA SER A 23 0.58 -19.45 -13.34
C SER A 23 -0.77 -18.73 -13.40
N MET A 24 -1.13 -18.16 -14.56
CA MET A 24 -2.45 -17.51 -14.79
C MET A 24 -3.60 -18.48 -14.46
N ARG A 25 -3.54 -19.71 -14.98
CA ARG A 25 -4.59 -20.72 -14.76
C ARG A 25 -4.71 -21.11 -13.30
N HIS A 26 -3.60 -21.28 -12.59
CA HIS A 26 -3.60 -21.64 -11.17
C HIS A 26 -4.09 -20.49 -10.30
N ALA A 27 -3.65 -19.26 -10.57
CA ALA A 27 -4.10 -18.07 -9.85
C ALA A 27 -5.61 -17.84 -10.06
N LYS A 28 -6.10 -17.94 -11.30
CA LYS A 28 -7.54 -17.81 -11.62
C LYS A 28 -8.39 -18.82 -10.87
N ARG A 29 -7.99 -20.10 -10.87
CA ARG A 29 -8.67 -21.15 -10.10
C ARG A 29 -8.65 -20.89 -8.60
N ALA A 30 -7.55 -20.39 -8.06
CA ALA A 30 -7.47 -20.03 -6.65
C ALA A 30 -8.44 -18.88 -6.33
N VAL A 31 -8.53 -17.86 -7.18
CA VAL A 31 -9.50 -16.77 -7.03
C VAL A 31 -10.93 -17.28 -7.08
N GLU A 32 -11.27 -18.20 -7.98
CA GLU A 32 -12.62 -18.78 -8.07
C GLU A 32 -12.99 -19.67 -6.88
N PHE A 33 -12.00 -20.36 -6.30
CA PHE A 33 -12.22 -21.30 -5.20
C PHE A 33 -12.27 -20.64 -3.81
N LEU A 34 -11.48 -19.57 -3.60
CA LEU A 34 -11.38 -18.90 -2.32
C LEU A 34 -12.57 -17.96 -2.10
N ALA A 35 -13.17 -18.03 -0.91
CA ALA A 35 -14.18 -17.05 -0.47
C ALA A 35 -13.58 -15.63 -0.41
N ASP A 36 -14.41 -14.61 -0.54
CA ASP A 36 -13.95 -13.21 -0.60
C ASP A 36 -13.36 -12.71 0.73
N ASP A 37 -13.74 -13.31 1.85
CA ASP A 37 -13.15 -13.04 3.17
C ASP A 37 -11.88 -13.87 3.45
N HIS A 38 -11.45 -14.70 2.49
CA HIS A 38 -10.29 -15.56 2.69
C HIS A 38 -8.97 -14.80 2.53
N VAL A 39 -8.07 -14.93 3.52
CA VAL A 39 -6.81 -14.16 3.59
C VAL A 39 -5.91 -14.33 2.36
N ASN A 40 -5.87 -15.53 1.77
CA ASN A 40 -5.08 -15.78 0.54
C ASN A 40 -5.73 -15.28 -0.75
N LYS A 41 -6.96 -14.75 -0.72
CA LYS A 41 -7.65 -14.22 -1.91
C LYS A 41 -6.90 -13.01 -2.46
N CYS A 42 -6.43 -12.13 -1.59
CA CYS A 42 -5.59 -10.97 -1.96
C CYS A 42 -4.32 -11.43 -2.69
N THR A 43 -3.60 -12.41 -2.13
CA THR A 43 -2.39 -12.98 -2.74
C THR A 43 -2.70 -13.59 -4.12
N ALA A 44 -3.77 -14.37 -4.25
CA ALA A 44 -4.15 -15.00 -5.51
C ALA A 44 -4.51 -13.97 -6.58
N LEU A 45 -5.27 -12.93 -6.22
CA LEU A 45 -5.62 -11.81 -7.09
C LEU A 45 -4.38 -11.01 -7.52
N TYR A 46 -3.44 -10.77 -6.60
CA TYR A 46 -2.17 -10.11 -6.90
C TYR A 46 -1.38 -10.89 -7.96
N TYR A 47 -1.19 -12.20 -7.76
CA TYR A 47 -0.45 -13.03 -8.73
C TYR A 47 -1.18 -13.17 -10.06
N LEU A 48 -2.51 -13.25 -10.07
CA LEU A 48 -3.30 -13.23 -11.30
C LEU A 48 -3.06 -11.92 -12.07
N GLY A 49 -3.07 -10.79 -11.36
CA GLY A 49 -2.79 -9.47 -11.91
C GLY A 49 -1.39 -9.36 -12.53
N ILE A 50 -0.37 -9.86 -11.83
CA ILE A 50 1.01 -9.90 -12.34
C ILE A 50 1.10 -10.77 -13.60
N ALA A 51 0.51 -11.96 -13.58
CA ALA A 51 0.60 -12.90 -14.70
C ALA A 51 -0.11 -12.36 -15.95
N ASN A 52 -1.29 -11.76 -15.78
CA ASN A 52 -2.00 -11.09 -16.87
C ASN A 52 -1.21 -9.89 -17.43
N PHE A 53 -0.54 -9.12 -16.57
CA PHE A 53 0.33 -8.03 -17.02
C PHE A 53 1.53 -8.55 -17.84
N CYS A 54 2.21 -9.61 -17.38
CA CYS A 54 3.26 -10.27 -18.16
C CYS A 54 2.77 -10.79 -19.51
N HIS A 55 1.55 -11.34 -19.56
CA HIS A 55 0.96 -11.82 -20.80
C HIS A 55 0.73 -10.68 -21.79
N PHE A 56 0.22 -9.54 -21.30
CA PHE A 56 0.13 -8.30 -22.08
C PHE A 56 1.51 -7.81 -22.55
N GLU A 57 2.53 -7.74 -21.68
CA GLU A 57 3.87 -7.28 -22.07
C GLU A 57 4.49 -8.17 -23.19
N ASN A 58 4.18 -9.48 -23.17
CA ASN A 58 4.73 -10.44 -24.12
C ASN A 58 3.97 -10.45 -25.47
N LEU A 59 2.65 -10.31 -25.44
CA LEU A 59 1.79 -10.54 -26.62
C LEU A 59 1.00 -9.32 -27.09
N GLY A 60 1.01 -8.21 -26.33
CA GLY A 60 0.26 -7.00 -26.62
C GLY A 60 -1.26 -7.16 -26.43
N ASP A 61 -1.71 -8.18 -25.68
CA ASP A 61 -3.13 -8.49 -25.49
C ASP A 61 -3.80 -7.51 -24.50
N LEU A 62 -4.65 -6.64 -25.03
CA LEU A 62 -5.35 -5.61 -24.23
C LEU A 62 -6.35 -6.20 -23.25
N ASP A 63 -6.95 -7.35 -23.55
CA ASP A 63 -7.87 -8.02 -22.62
C ASP A 63 -7.11 -8.44 -21.35
N SER A 64 -5.88 -8.94 -21.53
CA SER A 64 -5.00 -9.27 -20.41
C SER A 64 -4.57 -8.05 -19.61
N LEU A 65 -4.38 -6.88 -20.23
CA LEU A 65 -4.08 -5.65 -19.51
C LEU A 65 -5.27 -5.21 -18.63
N ASP A 66 -6.49 -5.29 -19.16
CA ASP A 66 -7.70 -4.97 -18.42
C ASP A 66 -7.94 -5.94 -17.26
N GLU A 67 -7.76 -7.25 -17.50
CA GLU A 67 -7.83 -8.25 -16.44
C GLU A 67 -6.74 -8.04 -15.37
N ALA A 68 -5.54 -7.62 -15.77
CA ALA A 68 -4.46 -7.32 -14.84
C ALA A 68 -4.81 -6.14 -13.93
N SER A 69 -5.27 -5.04 -14.51
CA SER A 69 -5.68 -3.84 -13.77
C SER A 69 -6.82 -4.16 -12.79
N ASN A 70 -7.84 -4.89 -13.25
CA ASN A 70 -8.98 -5.28 -12.42
C ASN A 70 -8.58 -6.22 -11.26
N SER A 71 -7.71 -7.19 -11.52
CA SER A 71 -7.24 -8.12 -10.49
C SER A 71 -6.42 -7.41 -9.41
N LEU A 72 -5.51 -6.51 -9.82
CA LEU A 72 -4.69 -5.73 -8.89
C LEU A 72 -5.51 -4.73 -8.08
N LYS A 73 -6.48 -4.05 -8.71
CA LYS A 73 -7.45 -3.19 -8.02
C LYS A 73 -8.22 -3.98 -6.96
N THR A 74 -8.77 -5.14 -7.35
CA THR A 74 -9.57 -5.96 -6.45
C THR A 74 -8.73 -6.44 -5.28
N ALA A 75 -7.48 -6.85 -5.51
CA ALA A 75 -6.52 -7.24 -4.47
C ALA A 75 -6.24 -6.08 -3.49
N ALA A 76 -6.00 -4.87 -4.00
CA ALA A 76 -5.74 -3.70 -3.17
C ALA A 76 -6.93 -3.33 -2.25
N GLU A 77 -8.14 -3.47 -2.79
CA GLU A 77 -9.40 -3.18 -2.10
C GLU A 77 -9.86 -4.33 -1.16
N GLN A 78 -9.20 -5.50 -1.15
CA GLN A 78 -9.52 -6.61 -0.24
C GLN A 78 -9.30 -6.22 1.24
N ALA A 79 -10.33 -6.31 2.08
CA ALA A 79 -10.21 -6.01 3.50
C ALA A 79 -9.32 -7.00 4.27
N THR A 80 -9.29 -8.26 3.85
CA THR A 80 -8.64 -9.38 4.56
C THR A 80 -7.19 -9.64 4.11
N GLY A 81 -6.72 -8.91 3.11
CA GLY A 81 -5.36 -9.03 2.58
C GLY A 81 -4.30 -8.43 3.50
N LEU A 82 -3.08 -8.96 3.45
CA LEU A 82 -1.98 -8.40 4.22
C LEU A 82 -1.63 -6.99 3.71
N PRO A 83 -1.33 -6.03 4.61
CA PRO A 83 -1.00 -4.65 4.22
C PRO A 83 0.07 -4.52 3.12
N ASN A 84 1.14 -5.31 3.19
CA ASN A 84 2.20 -5.30 2.16
C ASN A 84 1.71 -5.85 0.81
N GLU A 85 0.89 -6.91 0.81
CA GLU A 85 0.33 -7.48 -0.42
C GLU A 85 -0.64 -6.52 -1.09
N ARG A 86 -1.52 -5.91 -0.30
CA ARG A 86 -2.45 -4.87 -0.77
C ARG A 86 -1.69 -3.67 -1.31
N PHE A 87 -0.63 -3.24 -0.64
CA PHE A 87 0.23 -2.15 -1.12
C PHE A 87 0.92 -2.50 -2.45
N LYS A 88 1.52 -3.70 -2.56
CA LYS A 88 2.12 -4.19 -3.83
C LYS A 88 1.08 -4.20 -4.95
N ALA A 89 -0.15 -4.64 -4.66
CA ALA A 89 -1.25 -4.66 -5.61
C ALA A 89 -1.69 -3.24 -6.02
N ALA A 90 -1.89 -2.34 -5.06
CA ALA A 90 -2.25 -0.94 -5.33
C ALA A 90 -1.18 -0.23 -6.17
N HIS A 91 0.09 -0.50 -5.88
CA HIS A 91 1.21 0.01 -6.65
C HIS A 91 1.23 -0.53 -8.09
N GLY A 92 1.02 -1.83 -8.29
CA GLY A 92 0.91 -2.43 -9.61
C GLY A 92 -0.28 -1.87 -10.41
N TRP A 93 -1.43 -1.71 -9.75
CA TRP A 93 -2.61 -1.09 -10.34
C TRP A 93 -2.31 0.35 -10.78
N ALA A 94 -1.73 1.16 -9.90
CA ALA A 94 -1.35 2.54 -10.22
C ALA A 94 -0.38 2.62 -11.41
N TYR A 95 0.62 1.72 -11.44
CA TYR A 95 1.59 1.65 -12.54
C TYR A 95 0.91 1.38 -13.89
N ILE A 96 0.01 0.39 -13.95
CA ILE A 96 -0.73 0.07 -15.18
C ILE A 96 -1.57 1.28 -15.62
N MET A 97 -2.27 1.92 -14.68
CA MET A 97 -3.13 3.07 -14.98
C MET A 97 -2.32 4.29 -15.46
N THR A 98 -1.14 4.50 -14.90
CA THR A 98 -0.25 5.60 -15.28
C THR A 98 0.29 5.43 -16.70
N ILE A 99 0.66 4.21 -17.10
CA ILE A 99 1.34 3.97 -18.39
C ILE A 99 0.33 3.68 -19.50
N HIS A 100 -0.70 2.91 -19.20
CA HIS A 100 -1.62 2.37 -20.20
C HIS A 100 -3.09 2.78 -19.97
N GLY A 101 -3.40 3.45 -18.86
CA GLY A 101 -4.76 3.78 -18.49
C GLY A 101 -5.38 4.88 -19.35
N THR A 102 -6.65 4.69 -19.70
CA THR A 102 -7.53 5.70 -20.32
C THR A 102 -8.30 6.52 -19.29
N VAL A 103 -8.15 6.18 -18.00
CA VAL A 103 -8.77 6.89 -16.89
C VAL A 103 -7.75 7.20 -15.80
N SER A 104 -8.06 8.20 -14.99
CA SER A 104 -7.18 8.77 -13.98
C SER A 104 -6.59 7.73 -13.00
N PRO A 105 -5.25 7.71 -12.79
CA PRO A 105 -4.59 6.82 -11.84
C PRO A 105 -4.72 7.29 -10.38
N THR A 106 -5.33 8.46 -10.14
CA THR A 106 -5.41 9.12 -8.82
C THR A 106 -5.99 8.19 -7.75
N LYS A 107 -7.05 7.43 -8.07
CA LYS A 107 -7.66 6.50 -7.10
C LYS A 107 -6.68 5.41 -6.65
N ALA A 108 -5.95 4.84 -7.61
CA ALA A 108 -4.96 3.79 -7.34
C ALA A 108 -3.79 4.32 -6.50
N LEU A 109 -3.30 5.51 -6.86
CA LEU A 109 -2.20 6.17 -6.15
C LEU A 109 -2.59 6.60 -4.74
N ARG A 110 -3.81 7.13 -4.55
CA ARG A 110 -4.36 7.43 -3.23
C ARG A 110 -4.46 6.17 -2.38
N ASN A 111 -5.00 5.08 -2.93
CA ASN A 111 -5.11 3.83 -2.21
C ASN A 111 -3.75 3.27 -1.78
N ALA A 112 -2.73 3.35 -2.65
CA ALA A 112 -1.36 2.96 -2.30
C ALA A 112 -0.79 3.80 -1.14
N LEU A 113 -1.04 5.12 -1.11
CA LEU A 113 -0.62 6.00 -0.02
C LEU A 113 -1.35 5.69 1.30
N GLU A 114 -2.65 5.43 1.26
CA GLU A 114 -3.45 5.08 2.45
C GLU A 114 -3.01 3.74 3.05
N LEU A 115 -2.76 2.73 2.22
CA LEU A 115 -2.25 1.43 2.67
C LEU A 115 -0.85 1.56 3.29
N MET A 116 -0.04 2.48 2.78
CA MET A 116 1.29 2.77 3.33
C MET A 116 1.21 3.48 4.70
N GLN A 117 0.14 4.24 4.95
CA GLN A 117 -0.13 4.90 6.23
C GLN A 117 -0.68 3.93 7.29
N GLY A 118 -1.55 2.99 6.89
CA GLY A 118 -2.12 1.95 7.77
C GLY A 118 -1.12 0.85 8.17
N TYR A 119 -0.07 0.65 7.37
CA TYR A 119 1.10 -0.14 7.73
C TYR A 119 1.83 0.55 8.87
N VAL A 120 1.46 0.34 10.12
CA VAL A 120 2.13 0.93 11.28
C VAL A 120 3.66 0.76 11.19
N TRP A 121 4.35 1.82 10.76
CA TRP A 121 5.81 1.93 10.56
C TRP A 121 6.62 1.99 11.87
N LEU A 122 5.95 1.73 12.98
CA LEU A 122 6.52 1.56 14.30
C LEU A 122 7.08 0.14 14.33
N GLY A 123 8.35 -0.03 13.94
CA GLY A 123 8.99 -1.35 14.02
C GLY A 123 10.25 -1.51 13.17
N ASN A 124 10.27 -0.88 12.00
CA ASN A 124 11.35 -1.01 11.02
C ASN A 124 12.68 -0.44 11.57
N SER A 125 13.83 -0.85 11.00
CA SER A 125 15.10 -0.18 11.28
C SER A 125 15.10 1.28 10.78
N VAL A 126 15.89 2.15 11.41
CA VAL A 126 16.08 3.56 10.99
C VAL A 126 16.41 3.66 9.50
N GLN A 127 17.26 2.77 9.00
CA GLN A 127 17.72 2.72 7.62
C GLN A 127 16.59 2.35 6.65
N ARG A 128 15.72 1.40 7.04
CA ARG A 128 14.55 1.01 6.26
C ARG A 128 13.55 2.16 6.17
N ARG A 129 13.28 2.84 7.30
CA ARG A 129 12.42 4.02 7.33
C ARG A 129 12.90 5.12 6.38
N TYR A 130 14.21 5.39 6.34
CA TYR A 130 14.78 6.39 5.42
C TYR A 130 14.55 6.06 3.94
N LYS A 131 14.67 4.78 3.55
CA LYS A 131 14.41 4.35 2.17
C LYS A 131 12.94 4.52 1.81
N ASP A 132 12.08 4.07 2.70
CA ASP A 132 10.66 4.06 2.43
C ASP A 132 10.05 5.48 2.49
N VAL A 133 10.59 6.41 3.30
CA VAL A 133 10.21 7.85 3.27
C VAL A 133 10.46 8.47 1.90
N LYS A 134 11.57 8.11 1.25
CA LYS A 134 11.85 8.56 -0.12
C LYS A 134 10.82 8.01 -1.10
N VAL A 135 10.40 6.75 -0.92
CA VAL A 135 9.37 6.09 -1.75
C VAL A 135 8.02 6.78 -1.62
N VAL A 136 7.61 7.12 -0.39
CA VAL A 136 6.36 7.87 -0.14
C VAL A 136 6.41 9.22 -0.84
N GLY A 137 7.52 9.95 -0.69
CA GLY A 137 7.67 11.29 -1.25
C GLY A 137 7.56 11.29 -2.78
N SER A 138 8.29 10.41 -3.45
CA SER A 138 8.22 10.25 -4.91
C SER A 138 6.85 9.78 -5.39
N LEU A 139 6.21 8.85 -4.68
CA LEU A 139 4.88 8.37 -5.05
C LEU A 139 3.83 9.49 -4.95
N ALA A 140 3.90 10.31 -3.89
CA ALA A 140 3.00 11.43 -3.71
C ALA A 140 3.18 12.53 -4.76
N THR A 141 4.44 12.87 -5.12
CA THR A 141 4.68 13.86 -6.18
C THR A 141 4.27 13.34 -7.56
N GLU A 142 4.49 12.06 -7.85
CA GLU A 142 4.05 11.39 -9.08
C GLU A 142 2.52 11.39 -9.19
N ALA A 143 1.85 11.03 -8.10
CA ALA A 143 0.41 11.05 -8.01
C ALA A 143 -0.22 12.43 -8.16
N ALA A 144 0.37 13.44 -7.54
CA ALA A 144 -0.07 14.81 -7.67
C ALA A 144 0.11 15.33 -9.11
N SER A 145 1.20 14.98 -9.78
CA SER A 145 1.42 15.32 -11.19
C SER A 145 0.36 14.70 -12.08
N HIS A 146 0.06 13.42 -11.90
CA HIS A 146 -1.00 12.76 -12.66
C HIS A 146 -2.38 13.38 -12.38
N ALA A 147 -2.76 13.55 -11.12
CA ALA A 147 -4.03 14.18 -10.77
C ALA A 147 -4.17 15.58 -11.42
N THR A 148 -3.08 16.35 -11.48
CA THR A 148 -3.04 17.65 -12.15
C THR A 148 -3.26 17.53 -13.67
N LEU A 149 -2.62 16.57 -14.32
CA LEU A 149 -2.79 16.32 -15.76
C LEU A 149 -4.23 15.91 -16.10
N TRP A 150 -4.90 15.18 -15.20
CA TRP A 150 -6.31 14.78 -15.33
C TRP A 150 -7.30 15.86 -14.83
N ASN A 151 -6.82 17.08 -14.50
CA ASN A 151 -7.61 18.20 -14.00
C ASN A 151 -8.35 17.94 -12.66
N GLU A 152 -7.82 17.03 -11.84
CA GLU A 152 -8.35 16.68 -10.52
C GLU A 152 -7.66 17.50 -9.41
N LEU A 153 -7.75 18.83 -9.49
CA LEU A 153 -6.96 19.75 -8.65
C LEU A 153 -7.18 19.58 -7.14
N GLU A 154 -8.40 19.24 -6.72
CA GLU A 154 -8.69 18.97 -5.31
C GLU A 154 -7.95 17.71 -4.83
N SER A 155 -7.95 16.65 -5.64
CA SER A 155 -7.21 15.41 -5.36
C SER A 155 -5.70 15.65 -5.36
N THR A 156 -5.17 16.50 -6.24
CA THR A 156 -3.75 16.87 -6.26
C THR A 156 -3.29 17.37 -4.90
N ILE A 157 -4.04 18.33 -4.33
CA ILE A 157 -3.67 18.95 -3.05
C ILE A 157 -3.77 17.93 -1.91
N GLU A 158 -4.85 17.14 -1.87
CA GLU A 158 -5.01 16.12 -0.83
C GLU A 158 -3.90 15.06 -0.87
N ILE A 159 -3.51 14.61 -2.06
CA ILE A 159 -2.42 13.64 -2.23
C ILE A 159 -1.08 14.22 -1.75
N LEU A 160 -0.80 15.50 -2.04
CA LEU A 160 0.39 16.16 -1.53
C LEU A 160 0.37 16.27 -0.01
N GLU A 161 -0.79 16.57 0.57
CA GLU A 161 -0.96 16.61 2.01
C GLU A 161 -0.81 15.24 2.67
N MET A 162 -1.33 14.18 2.04
CA MET A 162 -1.13 12.80 2.48
C MET A 162 0.35 12.44 2.49
N GLY A 163 1.05 12.65 1.37
CA GLY A 163 2.49 12.38 1.27
C GLY A 163 3.28 13.16 2.31
N ARG A 164 2.96 14.44 2.49
CA ARG A 164 3.56 15.31 3.51
C ARG A 164 3.35 14.73 4.91
N LEU A 165 2.12 14.39 5.29
CA LEU A 165 1.82 13.87 6.62
C LEU A 165 2.54 12.56 6.91
N ILE A 166 2.61 11.65 5.94
CA ILE A 166 3.34 10.39 6.09
C ILE A 166 4.83 10.69 6.30
N VAL A 167 5.45 11.51 5.46
CA VAL A 167 6.88 11.89 5.58
C VAL A 167 7.17 12.58 6.92
N TRP A 168 6.34 13.53 7.34
CA TRP A 168 6.50 14.24 8.62
C TRP A 168 6.32 13.34 9.83
N SER A 169 5.34 12.42 9.80
CA SER A 169 5.16 11.43 10.87
C SER A 169 6.42 10.59 11.08
N GLN A 170 7.11 10.22 9.99
CA GLN A 170 8.35 9.44 10.05
C GLN A 170 9.54 10.27 10.52
N LEU A 171 9.69 11.50 10.03
CA LEU A 171 10.75 12.42 10.47
C LEU A 171 10.65 12.75 11.97
N LEU A 172 9.43 12.90 12.48
CA LEU A 172 9.20 13.13 13.91
C LEU A 172 9.56 11.91 14.76
N GLN A 173 9.32 10.68 14.28
CA GLN A 173 9.75 9.43 14.94
C GLN A 173 11.26 9.15 14.81
N LEU A 174 11.94 9.76 13.84
CA LEU A 174 13.39 9.64 13.62
C LEU A 174 14.21 10.64 14.44
N ARG A 175 13.60 11.71 14.95
CA ARG A 175 14.23 12.54 15.99
C ARG A 175 14.28 11.76 17.30
N PRO A 176 15.34 11.92 18.13
CA PRO A 176 15.26 11.45 19.50
C PRO A 176 13.99 12.04 20.10
N PRO A 177 13.16 11.23 20.78
CA PRO A 177 11.85 11.67 21.22
C PRO A 177 12.06 12.96 21.98
N VAL A 178 11.44 14.03 21.50
CA VAL A 178 11.19 15.19 22.35
C VAL A 178 10.52 14.57 23.57
N LYS A 179 11.18 14.71 24.73
CA LYS A 179 10.95 14.00 26.00
C LYS A 179 9.49 14.06 26.51
N ASP A 180 8.60 14.69 25.77
CA ASP A 180 7.21 14.95 26.09
C ASP A 180 6.24 13.88 25.55
N SER A 181 6.61 13.12 24.51
CA SER A 181 5.73 12.07 23.93
C SER A 181 5.73 10.74 24.69
N GLN A 182 6.74 10.49 25.53
CA GLN A 182 6.74 9.35 26.47
C GLN A 182 5.74 9.53 27.63
N LEU A 183 5.14 10.71 27.78
CA LEU A 183 4.30 11.04 28.95
C LEU A 183 2.83 10.65 28.81
N VAL A 184 2.30 10.39 27.60
CA VAL A 184 0.84 10.21 27.41
C VAL A 184 0.40 8.75 27.50
N ASN A 185 1.09 7.79 26.85
CA ASN A 185 0.83 6.35 27.03
C ASN A 185 1.99 5.47 26.49
N PRO A 186 3.03 5.19 27.30
CA PRO A 186 4.19 4.41 26.85
C PRO A 186 3.85 2.95 26.52
N VAL A 187 2.84 2.36 27.16
CA VAL A 187 2.42 0.97 26.94
C VAL A 187 1.81 0.80 25.54
N LEU A 188 0.96 1.75 25.13
CA LEU A 188 0.33 1.73 23.81
C LEU A 188 1.37 1.92 22.69
N ALA A 189 2.33 2.83 22.89
CA ALA A 189 3.42 3.05 21.94
C ALA A 189 4.29 1.80 21.76
N SER A 190 4.66 1.13 22.86
CA SER A 190 5.39 -0.15 22.82
C SER A 190 4.61 -1.24 22.08
N ARG A 191 3.30 -1.37 22.35
CA ARG A 191 2.47 -2.40 21.70
C ARG A 191 2.31 -2.15 20.20
N LEU A 192 2.14 -0.89 19.78
CA LEU A 192 2.14 -0.52 18.36
C LEU A 192 3.46 -0.87 17.66
N ILE A 193 4.61 -0.68 18.35
CA ILE A 193 5.92 -1.06 17.83
C ILE A 193 6.04 -2.59 17.67
N GLU A 194 5.62 -3.35 18.68
CA GLU A 194 5.67 -4.82 18.65
C GLU A 194 4.82 -5.41 17.52
N VAL A 195 3.58 -4.94 17.37
CA VAL A 195 2.67 -5.41 16.32
C VAL A 195 3.19 -5.05 14.93
N GLY A 196 3.76 -3.85 14.75
CA GLY A 196 4.41 -3.45 13.49
C GLY A 196 5.59 -4.35 13.12
N GLN A 197 6.44 -4.71 14.08
CA GLN A 197 7.55 -5.65 13.88
C GLN A 197 7.06 -7.06 13.53
N GLU A 198 5.98 -7.53 14.15
CA GLU A 198 5.41 -8.84 13.88
C GLU A 198 4.81 -8.92 12.46
N ILE A 199 4.14 -7.85 12.00
CA ILE A 199 3.66 -7.73 10.62
C ILE A 199 4.83 -7.78 9.62
N GLU A 200 5.91 -7.05 9.89
CA GLU A 200 7.10 -7.02 9.02
C GLU A 200 7.78 -8.38 8.95
N HIS A 201 8.05 -9.01 10.10
CA HIS A 201 8.69 -10.32 10.17
C HIS A 201 7.90 -11.39 9.41
N ARG A 202 6.56 -11.38 9.53
CA ARG A 202 5.70 -12.32 8.80
C ARG A 202 5.65 -12.03 7.31
N SER A 203 5.59 -10.75 6.93
CA SER A 203 5.62 -10.32 5.52
C SER A 203 6.93 -10.72 4.83
N MET A 204 8.07 -10.56 5.52
CA MET A 204 9.40 -10.91 5.01
C MET A 204 9.65 -12.43 5.01
N ALA A 205 9.17 -13.13 6.04
CA ALA A 205 9.25 -14.59 6.11
C ALA A 205 8.44 -15.23 4.97
N GLU A 206 7.34 -14.64 4.53
CA GLU A 206 6.54 -15.16 3.42
C GLU A 206 7.13 -14.83 2.04
N ASP A 207 7.79 -13.67 1.86
CA ASP A 207 8.62 -13.41 0.66
C ASP A 207 9.73 -14.48 0.50
N PHE A 208 10.21 -15.09 1.60
CA PHE A 208 11.22 -16.16 1.61
C PHE A 208 10.63 -17.59 1.59
N ILE A 209 9.54 -17.84 2.32
CA ILE A 209 8.89 -19.17 2.47
C ILE A 209 7.96 -19.47 1.29
N GLY A 210 7.39 -18.46 0.64
CA GLY A 210 6.60 -18.61 -0.60
C GLY A 210 7.40 -19.23 -1.75
N ALA A 211 8.74 -19.15 -1.69
CA ALA A 211 9.64 -19.81 -2.63
C ALA A 211 9.88 -21.30 -2.33
N LEU A 212 9.54 -21.82 -1.13
CA LEU A 212 10.07 -23.12 -0.67
C LEU A 212 9.08 -24.17 -0.16
N ASN A 213 7.82 -23.92 0.25
CA ASN A 213 6.99 -25.04 0.75
C ASN A 213 5.45 -24.93 0.58
N LYS A 214 4.87 -26.00 0.03
CA LYS A 214 3.43 -26.30 -0.01
C LYS A 214 2.95 -27.04 1.26
N THR A 215 1.67 -26.84 1.61
CA THR A 215 0.71 -27.88 2.05
C THR A 215 0.41 -28.25 3.53
N SER A 216 0.67 -27.48 4.59
CA SER A 216 0.07 -27.90 5.90
C SER A 216 -0.35 -26.84 6.94
N ASN A 217 -0.03 -25.55 6.78
CA ASN A 217 -0.29 -24.57 7.85
C ASN A 217 -1.09 -23.33 7.40
N GLN A 218 -1.82 -23.41 6.28
CA GLN A 218 -2.49 -22.26 5.68
C GLN A 218 -3.63 -21.67 6.54
N GLU A 219 -4.42 -22.50 7.22
CA GLU A 219 -5.55 -22.03 8.01
C GLU A 219 -5.12 -21.35 9.32
N LYS A 220 -4.16 -21.95 10.04
CA LYS A 220 -3.55 -21.34 11.24
C LYS A 220 -2.78 -20.06 10.91
N SER A 221 -2.08 -20.03 9.78
CA SER A 221 -1.44 -18.80 9.28
C SER A 221 -2.48 -17.72 8.96
N GLY A 222 -3.56 -18.07 8.25
CA GLY A 222 -4.66 -17.14 7.94
C GLY A 222 -5.38 -16.60 9.18
N GLN A 223 -5.63 -17.41 10.20
CA GLN A 223 -6.22 -16.94 11.47
C GLN A 223 -5.28 -16.01 12.24
N ALA A 224 -3.97 -16.33 12.28
CA ALA A 224 -2.98 -15.46 12.90
C ALA A 224 -2.85 -14.12 12.16
N ARG A 225 -2.92 -14.14 10.82
CA ARG A 225 -2.90 -12.93 9.99
C ARG A 225 -4.11 -12.02 10.26
N ARG A 226 -5.33 -12.58 10.30
CA ARG A 226 -6.56 -11.83 10.62
C ARG A 226 -6.45 -11.14 11.98
N ARG A 227 -6.02 -11.88 13.01
CA ARG A 227 -5.87 -11.34 14.36
C ARG A 227 -4.88 -10.17 14.42
N ILE A 228 -3.76 -10.25 13.70
CA ILE A 228 -2.73 -9.20 13.73
C ILE A 228 -3.20 -7.94 13.00
N VAL A 229 -3.91 -8.07 11.88
CA VAL A 229 -4.50 -6.91 11.18
C VAL A 229 -5.58 -6.26 12.04
N GLU A 230 -6.49 -7.06 12.61
CA GLU A 230 -7.52 -6.57 13.54
C GLU A 230 -6.90 -5.91 14.79
N GLU A 231 -5.83 -6.48 15.35
CA GLU A 231 -5.11 -5.91 16.48
C GLU A 231 -4.45 -4.58 16.11
N SER A 232 -3.86 -4.47 14.92
CA SER A 232 -3.26 -3.22 14.43
C SER A 232 -4.32 -2.11 14.28
N ASP A 233 -5.46 -2.41 13.64
CA ASP A 233 -6.56 -1.47 13.45
C ASP A 233 -7.16 -1.00 14.80
N ASN A 234 -7.29 -1.93 15.75
CA ASN A 234 -7.75 -1.63 17.10
C ASN A 234 -6.78 -0.73 17.87
N LEU A 235 -5.47 -0.99 17.79
CA LEU A 235 -4.45 -0.18 18.47
C LEU A 235 -4.36 1.24 17.89
N VAL A 236 -4.50 1.40 16.58
CA VAL A 236 -4.57 2.71 15.93
C VAL A 236 -5.82 3.48 16.38
N SER A 237 -6.96 2.78 16.50
CA SER A 237 -8.19 3.37 17.00
C SER A 237 -8.07 3.81 18.46
N GLN A 238 -7.48 2.98 19.33
CA GLN A 238 -7.20 3.35 20.72
C GLN A 238 -6.23 4.52 20.84
N ALA A 239 -5.23 4.62 19.96
CA ALA A 239 -4.31 5.77 19.93
C ALA A 239 -5.04 7.07 19.57
N ARG A 240 -5.99 7.03 18.63
CA ARG A 240 -6.83 8.18 18.26
C ARG A 240 -7.69 8.66 19.43
N GLU A 241 -8.30 7.74 20.17
CA GLU A 241 -9.11 8.06 21.36
C GLU A 241 -8.25 8.63 22.50
N THR A 242 -7.11 8.00 22.79
CA THR A 242 -6.24 8.38 23.92
C THR A 242 -5.58 9.75 23.71
N LEU A 243 -5.21 10.08 22.48
CA LEU A 243 -4.57 11.36 22.14
C LEU A 243 -5.58 12.51 21.99
N GLY A 244 -6.90 12.24 22.11
CA GLY A 244 -7.95 13.24 21.88
C GLY A 244 -7.94 13.85 20.48
N SER A 245 -7.23 13.20 19.55
CA SER A 245 -7.03 13.64 18.19
C SER A 245 -7.63 12.58 17.27
N HIS A 246 -8.90 12.77 16.92
CA HIS A 246 -9.54 12.02 15.84
C HIS A 246 -8.78 12.18 14.50
N ASP A 247 -7.93 13.22 14.41
CA ASP A 247 -7.05 13.51 13.29
C ASP A 247 -5.71 12.73 13.30
N PHE A 248 -5.46 11.92 14.33
CA PHE A 248 -4.20 11.19 14.45
C PHE A 248 -4.07 10.14 13.33
N LEU A 249 -3.04 10.31 12.50
CA LEU A 249 -2.81 9.54 11.27
C LEU A 249 -3.98 9.64 10.27
N THR A 250 -4.62 10.80 10.15
CA THR A 250 -5.54 11.10 9.06
C THR A 250 -5.10 12.35 8.32
N TYR A 251 -5.29 12.37 7.01
CA TYR A 251 -5.02 13.55 6.21
C TYR A 251 -6.17 14.53 6.25
N LYS A 252 -5.85 15.82 6.07
CA LYS A 252 -6.84 16.89 5.99
C LYS A 252 -7.43 16.93 4.60
N THR A 253 -8.76 16.96 4.53
CA THR A 253 -9.47 17.07 3.25
C THR A 253 -9.37 18.49 2.71
N MET A 254 -9.68 18.70 1.42
CA MET A 254 -9.73 20.05 0.85
C MET A 254 -10.65 21.00 1.61
N LYS A 255 -11.73 20.48 2.19
CA LYS A 255 -12.66 21.28 3.00
C LYS A 255 -11.97 21.83 4.25
N ASP A 256 -11.20 20.99 4.94
CA ASP A 256 -10.46 21.37 6.14
C ASP A 256 -9.34 22.36 5.82
N LEU A 257 -8.64 22.14 4.70
CA LEU A 257 -7.55 23.00 4.24
C LEU A 257 -8.07 24.38 3.84
N ARG A 258 -9.19 24.46 3.11
CA ARG A 258 -9.82 25.74 2.73
C ARG A 258 -10.27 26.53 3.95
N ASN A 259 -10.87 25.88 4.94
CA ASN A 259 -11.27 26.53 6.20
C ASN A 259 -10.07 27.06 6.99
N SER A 260 -8.87 26.51 6.77
CA SER A 260 -7.64 26.96 7.43
C SER A 260 -6.93 28.10 6.66
N ALA A 261 -7.24 28.29 5.37
CA ALA A 261 -6.60 29.25 4.47
C ALA A 261 -7.45 30.51 4.19
N ILE A 262 -8.44 30.82 5.03
CA ILE A 262 -9.46 31.87 4.81
C ILE A 262 -8.86 33.26 4.53
N SER A 263 -7.65 33.54 4.99
CA SER A 263 -7.03 34.88 4.97
C SER A 263 -5.69 34.97 4.22
N SER A 264 -5.28 33.93 3.49
CA SER A 264 -4.02 33.95 2.74
C SER A 264 -4.07 33.13 1.44
N VAL A 265 -3.26 33.54 0.47
CA VAL A 265 -3.03 32.74 -0.75
C VAL A 265 -1.96 31.71 -0.45
N VAL A 266 -2.32 30.43 -0.61
CA VAL A 266 -1.38 29.31 -0.49
C VAL A 266 -1.02 28.83 -1.89
N VAL A 267 0.28 28.85 -2.22
CA VAL A 267 0.81 28.33 -3.48
C VAL A 267 1.58 27.06 -3.20
N ILE A 268 1.22 25.96 -3.88
CA ILE A 268 1.91 24.67 -3.78
C ILE A 268 2.63 24.43 -5.10
N VAL A 269 3.95 24.23 -5.01
CA VAL A 269 4.80 23.91 -6.17
C VAL A 269 5.18 22.43 -6.07
N ASN A 270 4.62 21.61 -6.96
CA ASN A 270 5.03 20.22 -7.12
C ASN A 270 6.18 20.15 -8.13
N ILE A 271 7.30 19.56 -7.72
CA ILE A 271 8.46 19.31 -8.59
C ILE A 271 8.53 17.80 -8.77
N HIS A 272 8.29 17.34 -10.00
CA HIS A 272 8.26 15.93 -10.38
C HIS A 272 9.04 15.71 -11.66
#